data_AF-A3XD22-F1
#
_entry.id   AF-A3XD22-F1
#
_cell.length_a   1.000
_cell.length_b   1.000
_cell.length_c   1.000
_cell.angle_alpha   90.00
_cell.angle_beta   90.00
_cell.angle_gamma   90.00
#
_symmetry.space_group_name_H-M   'P 1'
#
loop_
_entity.id
_entity.type
_entity.pdbx_description
1 polymer ?
#
loop_
_entity_poly.entity_id
_entity_poly.type
_entity_poly.pdbx_seq_one_letter_code
_entity_poly.pdbx_strand_id
1 'polypeptide(L)'
;MRWFVALVLIYAGSAAAQSINYETEGNLAPTHRVGCVPLGEAENAWSPADLAQGVLACFKSRQDDAAVDLLILMNARGIFDQARVADRTAHQGLQVLSSQIGQAAGRKWEPRMQSAFQRFGGAGSERHKAMCRFLRSSGPPSHSPRYMIQHGMRAVLGQQGDGLVEGFSPDDEWRSVLSGYANCSGQ
;
A
#
# COMPACT_ATOMS: atom_id res chain seq x y z
N MET A 1 -46.50 45.84 -30.62
CA MET A 1 -45.21 46.17 -29.97
C MET A 1 -44.55 44.86 -29.54
N ARG A 2 -43.57 44.34 -30.29
CA ARG A 2 -42.92 43.04 -30.00
C ARG A 2 -41.65 43.32 -29.20
N TRP A 3 -41.58 42.88 -27.96
CA TRP A 3 -40.37 42.97 -27.13
C TRP A 3 -39.47 41.77 -27.43
N PHE A 4 -38.25 42.03 -27.92
CA PHE A 4 -37.18 41.04 -27.98
C PHE A 4 -36.39 41.11 -26.67
N VAL A 5 -36.39 40.02 -25.90
CA VAL A 5 -35.47 39.85 -24.76
C VAL A 5 -34.23 39.14 -25.30
N ALA A 6 -33.09 39.85 -25.30
CA ALA A 6 -31.79 39.26 -25.61
C ALA A 6 -31.23 38.57 -24.35
N LEU A 7 -31.12 37.24 -24.39
CA LEU A 7 -30.44 36.43 -23.38
C LEU A 7 -28.93 36.49 -23.62
N VAL A 8 -28.22 37.21 -22.75
CA VAL A 8 -26.75 37.19 -22.69
C VAL A 8 -26.31 35.99 -21.87
N LEU A 9 -25.74 34.97 -22.51
CA LEU A 9 -25.11 33.83 -21.86
C LEU A 9 -23.69 34.23 -21.43
N ILE A 10 -23.48 34.38 -20.12
CA ILE A 10 -22.15 34.63 -19.54
C ILE A 10 -21.44 33.27 -19.43
N TYR A 11 -20.46 33.03 -20.29
CA TYR A 11 -19.55 31.89 -20.16
C TYR A 11 -18.52 32.18 -19.06
N ALA A 12 -18.68 31.55 -17.90
CA ALA A 12 -17.62 31.52 -16.89
C ALA A 12 -16.54 30.52 -17.34
N GLY A 13 -15.41 31.04 -17.84
CA GLY A 13 -14.23 30.21 -18.11
C GLY A 13 -13.68 29.64 -16.80
N SER A 14 -13.61 28.31 -16.69
CA SER A 14 -12.98 27.65 -15.55
C SER A 14 -11.47 27.91 -15.59
N ALA A 15 -10.96 28.71 -14.66
CA ALA A 15 -9.52 28.80 -14.43
C ALA A 15 -9.03 27.43 -13.94
N ALA A 16 -8.10 26.82 -14.68
CA ALA A 16 -7.45 25.59 -14.25
C ALA A 16 -6.58 25.89 -13.02
N ALA A 17 -7.02 25.47 -11.84
CA ALA A 17 -6.21 25.53 -10.63
C ALA A 17 -4.98 24.62 -10.81
N GLN A 18 -3.78 25.20 -10.76
CA GLN A 18 -2.53 24.44 -10.73
C GLN A 18 -2.41 23.75 -9.37
N SER A 19 -2.46 22.42 -9.35
CA SER A 19 -2.22 21.64 -8.14
C SER A 19 -0.72 21.67 -7.81
N ILE A 20 -0.34 22.34 -6.72
CA ILE A 20 1.00 22.22 -6.15
C ILE A 20 1.01 20.94 -5.32
N ASN A 21 1.88 19.99 -5.70
CA ASN A 21 2.07 18.78 -4.92
C ASN A 21 2.99 19.09 -3.73
N TYR A 22 2.44 19.05 -2.51
CA TYR A 22 3.20 19.22 -1.29
C TYR A 22 3.67 17.85 -0.81
N GLU A 23 4.99 17.64 -0.77
CA GLU A 23 5.59 16.41 -0.27
C GLU A 23 6.51 16.69 0.92
N THR A 24 6.66 15.70 1.79
CA THR A 24 7.54 15.73 2.95
C THR A 24 8.70 14.75 2.75
N GLU A 25 9.80 14.97 3.46
CA GLU A 25 10.94 14.05 3.39
C GLU A 25 10.58 12.67 3.96
N GLY A 26 10.65 11.66 3.11
CA GLY A 26 10.31 10.28 3.46
C GLY A 26 8.90 9.85 3.06
N ASN A 27 8.10 10.73 2.44
CA ASN A 27 6.79 10.40 1.88
C ASN A 27 6.88 9.18 0.94
N LEU A 28 6.28 8.06 1.34
CA LEU A 28 6.31 6.77 0.63
C LEU A 28 7.72 6.28 0.25
N ALA A 29 8.76 6.81 0.89
CA ALA A 29 10.12 6.53 0.52
C ALA A 29 10.57 5.16 1.07
N PRO A 30 11.19 4.32 0.24
CA PRO A 30 11.83 3.11 0.74
C PRO A 30 13.12 3.44 1.50
N THR A 31 13.49 2.53 2.40
CA THR A 31 14.73 2.56 3.19
C THR A 31 15.69 1.43 2.79
N HIS A 32 15.19 0.40 2.10
CA HIS A 32 15.94 -0.73 1.60
C HIS A 32 15.74 -0.86 0.08
N ARG A 33 16.76 -1.39 -0.60
CA ARG A 33 16.66 -1.77 -2.00
C ARG A 33 16.26 -3.23 -2.07
N VAL A 34 15.01 -3.50 -2.44
CA VAL A 34 14.47 -4.85 -2.54
C VAL A 34 14.32 -5.22 -4.03
N GLY A 35 15.02 -6.28 -4.44
CA GLY A 35 14.90 -6.86 -5.77
C GLY A 35 13.72 -7.84 -5.87
N CYS A 36 13.66 -8.62 -6.96
CA CYS A 36 12.74 -9.75 -6.95
C CYS A 36 13.31 -10.89 -6.13
N VAL A 37 12.64 -11.22 -5.03
CA VAL A 37 13.02 -12.30 -4.12
C VAL A 37 11.83 -13.22 -3.85
N PRO A 38 12.06 -14.50 -3.54
CA PRO A 38 11.00 -15.37 -3.03
C PRO A 38 10.54 -14.93 -1.64
N LEU A 39 9.31 -15.32 -1.25
CA LEU A 39 8.72 -14.94 0.04
C LEU A 39 9.60 -15.29 1.25
N GLY A 40 10.29 -16.44 1.22
CA GLY A 40 11.13 -16.89 2.33
C GLY A 40 12.37 -16.03 2.60
N GLU A 41 12.76 -15.17 1.65
CA GLU A 41 13.86 -14.22 1.80
C GLU A 41 13.37 -12.83 2.26
N ALA A 42 12.05 -12.63 2.40
CA ALA A 42 11.51 -11.35 2.80
C ALA A 42 11.78 -11.08 4.28
N GLU A 43 12.57 -10.05 4.56
CA GLU A 43 12.93 -9.68 5.93
C GLU A 43 11.77 -8.98 6.64
N ASN A 44 11.67 -9.19 7.96
CA ASN A 44 10.64 -8.54 8.80
C ASN A 44 10.81 -7.00 8.85
N ALA A 45 12.02 -6.48 8.61
CA ALA A 45 12.36 -5.06 8.63
C ALA A 45 12.02 -4.30 7.32
N TRP A 46 11.55 -4.98 6.27
CA TRP A 46 11.17 -4.30 5.02
C TRP A 46 9.78 -3.70 5.12
N SER A 47 9.69 -2.39 4.93
CA SER A 47 8.42 -1.66 4.90
C SER A 47 7.60 -1.98 3.62
N PRO A 48 6.31 -1.62 3.58
CA PRO A 48 5.53 -1.64 2.35
C PRO A 48 6.15 -0.84 1.19
N ALA A 49 6.80 0.30 1.47
CA ALA A 49 7.53 1.05 0.44
C ALA A 49 8.74 0.27 -0.11
N ASP A 50 9.42 -0.51 0.72
CA ASP A 50 10.50 -1.40 0.29
C ASP A 50 9.95 -2.55 -0.56
N LEU A 51 8.89 -3.22 -0.07
CA LEU A 51 8.25 -4.34 -0.76
C LEU A 51 7.64 -3.93 -2.11
N ALA A 52 7.14 -2.71 -2.25
CA ALA A 52 6.65 -2.18 -3.53
C ALA A 52 7.70 -2.26 -4.65
N GLN A 53 8.99 -2.02 -4.33
CA GLN A 53 10.08 -2.23 -5.28
C GLN A 53 10.21 -3.70 -5.68
N GLY A 54 10.16 -4.61 -4.71
CA GLY A 54 10.27 -6.05 -4.94
C GLY A 54 9.12 -6.59 -5.78
N VAL A 55 7.89 -6.15 -5.52
CA VAL A 55 6.71 -6.47 -6.34
C VAL A 55 6.93 -6.06 -7.80
N LEU A 56 7.34 -4.81 -8.02
CA LEU A 56 7.59 -4.29 -9.36
C LEU A 56 8.75 -5.02 -10.05
N ALA A 57 9.82 -5.33 -9.31
CA ALA A 57 10.97 -6.07 -9.81
C ALA A 57 10.58 -7.48 -10.24
N CYS A 58 9.78 -8.20 -9.45
CA CYS A 58 9.29 -9.53 -9.79
C CYS A 58 8.40 -9.52 -11.02
N PHE A 59 7.46 -8.57 -11.08
CA PHE A 59 6.59 -8.41 -12.24
C PHE A 59 7.38 -8.15 -13.54
N LYS A 60 8.36 -7.24 -13.48
CA LYS A 60 9.23 -6.92 -14.63
C LYS A 60 10.09 -8.12 -15.05
N SER A 61 10.49 -8.95 -14.09
CA SER A 61 11.28 -10.16 -14.31
C SER A 61 10.44 -11.39 -14.67
N ARG A 62 9.14 -11.23 -14.94
CA ARG A 62 8.21 -12.32 -15.30
C ARG A 62 7.98 -13.36 -14.19
N GLN A 63 8.31 -13.00 -12.95
CA GLN A 63 8.09 -13.81 -11.76
C GLN A 63 6.77 -13.40 -11.09
N ASP A 64 5.65 -13.56 -11.79
CA ASP A 64 4.35 -13.01 -11.37
C ASP A 64 3.84 -13.62 -10.06
N ASP A 65 4.16 -14.88 -9.79
CA ASP A 65 3.78 -15.56 -8.55
C ASP A 65 4.51 -14.95 -7.34
N ALA A 66 5.82 -14.67 -7.47
CA ALA A 66 6.58 -13.98 -6.44
C ALA A 66 6.11 -12.53 -6.27
N ALA A 67 5.70 -11.86 -7.37
CA ALA A 67 5.10 -10.53 -7.29
C ALA A 67 3.81 -10.54 -6.48
N VAL A 68 2.95 -11.57 -6.63
CA VAL A 68 1.74 -11.75 -5.82
C VAL A 68 2.09 -12.00 -4.35
N ASP A 69 3.05 -12.87 -4.07
CA ASP A 69 3.44 -13.17 -2.69
C ASP A 69 3.96 -11.91 -1.96
N LEU A 70 4.83 -11.13 -2.61
CA LEU A 70 5.32 -9.85 -2.07
C LEU A 70 4.23 -8.79 -1.98
N LEU A 71 3.25 -8.79 -2.90
CA LEU A 71 2.13 -7.85 -2.87
C LEU A 71 1.20 -8.15 -1.68
N ILE A 72 0.93 -9.43 -1.39
CA ILE A 72 0.15 -9.83 -0.21
C ILE A 72 0.89 -9.44 1.07
N LEU A 73 2.21 -9.67 1.13
CA LEU A 73 3.03 -9.27 2.28
C LEU A 73 3.03 -7.73 2.47
N MET A 74 3.18 -6.97 1.38
CA MET A 74 3.13 -5.51 1.39
C MET A 74 1.80 -5.01 1.98
N ASN A 75 0.69 -5.60 1.57
CA ASN A 75 -0.64 -5.23 2.08
C ASN A 75 -0.85 -5.63 3.53
N ALA A 76 -0.41 -6.82 3.95
CA ALA A 76 -0.50 -7.23 5.36
C ALA A 76 0.25 -6.25 6.27
N ARG A 77 1.48 -5.89 5.88
CA ARG A 77 2.30 -4.91 6.63
C ARG A 77 1.71 -3.49 6.56
N GLY A 78 1.14 -3.11 5.41
CA GLY A 78 0.49 -1.81 5.25
C GLY A 78 -0.77 -1.66 6.10
N ILE A 79 -1.59 -2.71 6.21
CA ILE A 79 -2.79 -2.69 7.07
C ILE A 79 -2.38 -2.64 8.55
N PHE A 80 -1.33 -3.36 8.94
CA PHE A 80 -0.73 -3.22 10.26
C PHE A 80 -0.25 -1.78 10.52
N ASP A 81 0.39 -1.15 9.53
CA ASP A 81 0.83 0.25 9.63
C ASP A 81 -0.34 1.22 9.80
N GLN A 82 -1.44 1.01 9.07
CA GLN A 82 -2.66 1.81 9.23
C GLN A 82 -3.22 1.72 10.66
N ALA A 83 -3.10 0.57 11.33
CA ALA A 83 -3.54 0.41 12.71
C ALA A 83 -2.64 1.16 13.73
N ARG A 84 -1.32 1.26 13.48
CA ARG A 84 -0.38 1.96 14.38
C ARG A 84 -0.18 3.43 14.08
N VAL A 85 -0.53 3.92 12.90
CA VAL A 85 -0.38 5.34 12.52
C VAL A 85 -1.63 6.13 12.89
N ALA A 86 -1.45 7.16 13.72
CA ALA A 86 -2.55 7.96 14.27
C ALA A 86 -3.23 8.89 13.24
N ASP A 87 -2.49 9.31 12.19
CA ASP A 87 -3.04 10.13 11.13
C ASP A 87 -3.80 9.28 10.11
N ARG A 88 -5.13 9.35 10.10
CA ARG A 88 -5.96 8.61 9.14
C ARG A 88 -5.76 9.05 7.69
N THR A 89 -5.28 10.26 7.43
CA THR A 89 -4.99 10.70 6.07
C THR A 89 -3.75 9.99 5.51
N ALA A 90 -2.79 9.65 6.37
CA ALA A 90 -1.60 8.87 6.02
C ALA A 90 -1.94 7.47 5.49
N HIS A 91 -3.09 6.91 5.90
CA HIS A 91 -3.51 5.56 5.53
C HIS A 91 -3.68 5.37 4.02
N GLN A 92 -3.92 6.46 3.27
CA GLN A 92 -3.97 6.46 1.80
C GLN A 92 -2.64 6.02 1.16
N GLY A 93 -1.52 6.10 1.89
CA GLY A 93 -0.21 5.76 1.38
C GLY A 93 -0.11 4.33 0.83
N LEU A 94 -0.84 3.37 1.42
CA LEU A 94 -0.88 2.00 0.92
C LEU A 94 -1.55 1.90 -0.47
N GLN A 95 -2.65 2.64 -0.66
CA GLN A 95 -3.34 2.70 -1.95
C GLN A 95 -2.45 3.40 -3.00
N VAL A 96 -1.78 4.48 -2.62
CA VAL A 96 -0.87 5.20 -3.51
C VAL A 96 0.30 4.32 -3.94
N LEU A 97 0.93 3.57 -3.01
CA LEU A 97 1.97 2.60 -3.34
C LEU A 97 1.46 1.55 -4.36
N SER A 98 0.28 0.98 -4.12
CA SER A 98 -0.31 -0.01 -5.03
C SER A 98 -0.58 0.58 -6.42
N SER A 99 -1.05 1.83 -6.48
CA SER A 99 -1.28 2.55 -7.74
C SER A 99 0.03 2.83 -8.48
N GLN A 100 1.08 3.27 -7.77
CA GLN A 100 2.41 3.52 -8.35
C GLN A 100 3.01 2.25 -8.97
N ILE A 101 2.85 1.09 -8.32
CA ILE A 101 3.27 -0.20 -8.87
C ILE A 101 2.54 -0.47 -10.20
N GLY A 102 1.20 -0.38 -10.21
CA GLY A 102 0.40 -0.64 -11.40
C GLY A 102 0.74 0.30 -12.56
N GLN A 103 0.91 1.60 -12.27
CA GLN A 103 1.32 2.60 -13.26
C GLN A 103 2.71 2.28 -13.84
N ALA A 104 3.69 1.95 -12.98
CA ALA A 104 5.05 1.62 -13.41
C ALA A 104 5.15 0.27 -14.14
N ALA A 105 4.26 -0.67 -13.85
CA ALA A 105 4.16 -1.97 -14.50
C ALA A 105 3.44 -1.88 -15.88
N GLY A 106 2.60 -0.87 -16.07
CA GLY A 106 1.92 -0.57 -17.32
C GLY A 106 0.80 -1.54 -17.66
N ARG A 107 0.32 -1.50 -18.92
CA ARG A 107 -0.93 -2.16 -19.37
C ARG A 107 -1.01 -3.68 -19.13
N LYS A 108 0.13 -4.36 -18.95
CA LYS A 108 0.16 -5.80 -18.69
C LYS A 108 -0.02 -6.17 -17.23
N TRP A 109 0.00 -5.19 -16.31
CA TRP A 109 -0.13 -5.41 -14.87
C TRP A 109 -1.37 -6.22 -14.53
N GLU A 110 -2.54 -5.66 -14.85
CA GLU A 110 -3.83 -6.21 -14.46
C GLU A 110 -4.05 -7.65 -14.94
N PRO A 111 -3.96 -8.00 -16.24
CA PRO A 111 -4.22 -9.37 -16.68
C PRO A 111 -3.22 -10.38 -16.12
N ARG A 112 -1.94 -10.02 -15.99
CA ARG A 112 -0.92 -10.94 -15.47
C ARG A 112 -1.05 -11.17 -13.97
N MET A 113 -1.28 -10.11 -13.21
CA MET A 113 -1.49 -10.22 -11.76
C MET A 113 -2.80 -10.94 -11.45
N GLN A 114 -3.86 -10.72 -12.24
CA GLN A 114 -5.10 -11.49 -12.11
C GLN A 114 -4.85 -12.99 -12.32
N SER A 115 -4.14 -13.38 -13.39
CA SER A 115 -3.76 -14.79 -13.60
C SER A 115 -2.87 -15.34 -12.49
N ALA A 116 -1.96 -14.52 -11.92
CA ALA A 116 -1.12 -14.93 -10.81
C ALA A 116 -1.90 -15.11 -9.50
N PHE A 117 -2.87 -14.23 -9.20
CA PHE A 117 -3.78 -14.42 -8.08
C PHE A 117 -4.66 -15.67 -8.23
N GLN A 118 -5.10 -15.99 -9.46
CA GLN A 118 -5.81 -17.25 -9.72
C GLN A 118 -4.93 -18.47 -9.42
N ARG A 119 -3.63 -18.43 -9.77
CA ARG A 119 -2.65 -19.47 -9.41
C ARG A 119 -2.33 -19.51 -7.92
N PHE A 120 -2.33 -18.34 -7.25
CA PHE A 120 -2.19 -18.27 -5.81
C PHE A 120 -3.32 -19.04 -5.11
N GLY A 121 -4.55 -18.92 -5.62
CA GLY A 121 -5.70 -19.68 -5.15
C GLY A 121 -6.41 -19.04 -3.97
N GLY A 122 -7.50 -19.69 -3.54
CA GLY A 122 -8.32 -19.22 -2.43
C GLY A 122 -7.77 -19.63 -1.05
N ALA A 123 -8.53 -19.27 -0.01
CA ALA A 123 -8.28 -19.71 1.36
C ALA A 123 -8.19 -21.24 1.44
N GLY A 124 -7.20 -21.76 2.15
CA GLY A 124 -6.95 -23.20 2.30
C GLY A 124 -6.18 -23.85 1.14
N SER A 125 -5.86 -23.13 0.06
CA SER A 125 -4.92 -23.62 -0.95
C SER A 125 -3.50 -23.76 -0.38
N GLU A 126 -2.64 -24.56 -1.01
CA GLU A 126 -1.27 -24.78 -0.50
C GLU A 126 -0.43 -23.51 -0.43
N ARG A 127 -0.57 -22.61 -1.43
CA ARG A 127 0.11 -21.30 -1.40
C ARG A 127 -0.45 -20.37 -0.34
N HIS A 128 -1.77 -20.36 -0.13
CA HIS A 128 -2.39 -19.63 0.98
C HIS A 128 -1.89 -20.14 2.33
N LYS A 129 -1.85 -21.46 2.55
CA LYS A 129 -1.30 -22.05 3.78
C LYS A 129 0.18 -21.69 3.98
N ALA A 130 0.98 -21.71 2.91
CA ALA A 130 2.38 -21.31 2.96
C ALA A 130 2.55 -19.83 3.35
N MET A 131 1.76 -18.94 2.75
CA MET A 131 1.71 -17.52 3.13
C MET A 131 1.33 -17.35 4.61
N CYS A 132 0.31 -18.07 5.09
CA CYS A 132 -0.09 -18.01 6.49
C CYS A 132 0.99 -18.52 7.46
N ARG A 133 1.70 -19.60 7.12
CA ARG A 133 2.85 -20.07 7.92
C ARG A 133 3.94 -18.99 7.98
N PHE A 134 4.27 -18.39 6.84
CA PHE A 134 5.26 -17.32 6.78
C PHE A 134 4.86 -16.12 7.64
N LEU A 135 3.65 -15.59 7.48
CA LEU A 135 3.17 -14.42 8.22
C LEU A 135 3.08 -14.66 9.73
N ARG A 136 2.76 -15.89 10.16
CA ARG A 136 2.81 -16.27 11.58
C ARG A 136 4.23 -16.31 12.10
N SER A 137 5.15 -16.96 11.37
CA SER A 137 6.55 -17.05 11.78
C SER A 137 7.27 -15.70 11.76
N SER A 138 6.86 -14.78 10.89
CA SER A 138 7.49 -13.45 10.81
C SER A 138 7.15 -12.57 12.01
N GLY A 139 6.02 -12.81 12.68
CA GLY A 139 5.51 -11.94 13.73
C GLY A 139 5.15 -10.52 13.24
N PRO A 140 4.83 -9.60 14.18
CA PRO A 140 4.58 -8.20 13.84
C PRO A 140 5.78 -7.57 13.11
N PRO A 141 5.55 -6.65 12.14
CA PRO A 141 6.62 -5.97 11.43
C PRO A 141 7.48 -5.07 12.34
N SER A 142 8.81 -5.13 12.19
CA SER A 142 9.79 -4.35 12.96
C SER A 142 10.21 -3.04 12.29
N HIS A 143 9.79 -2.80 11.04
CA HIS A 143 10.10 -1.55 10.34
C HIS A 143 9.41 -0.35 10.99
N SER A 144 9.97 0.84 10.76
CA SER A 144 9.30 2.11 11.10
C SER A 144 8.22 2.45 10.05
N PRO A 145 7.00 2.87 10.44
CA PRO A 145 5.97 3.29 9.49
C PRO A 145 6.19 4.72 8.97
N ARG A 146 7.43 5.24 9.01
CA ARG A 146 7.78 6.61 8.58
C ARG A 146 7.26 6.91 7.17
N TYR A 147 7.36 5.97 6.22
CA TYR A 147 6.87 6.17 4.85
C TYR A 147 5.39 6.59 4.81
N MET A 148 4.58 6.03 5.72
CA MET A 148 3.17 6.32 5.87
C MET A 148 2.96 7.60 6.66
N ILE A 149 3.63 7.77 7.81
CA ILE A 149 3.52 8.98 8.64
C ILE A 149 3.81 10.24 7.80
N GLN A 150 4.89 10.21 7.01
CA GLN A 150 5.29 11.33 6.17
C GLN A 150 4.31 11.59 5.02
N HIS A 151 3.57 10.58 4.58
CA HIS A 151 2.49 10.75 3.60
C HIS A 151 1.28 11.53 4.16
N GLY A 152 1.08 11.52 5.48
CA GLY A 152 -0.08 12.14 6.12
C GLY A 152 -0.08 13.66 6.08
N MET A 153 -1.28 14.24 6.08
CA MET A 153 -1.48 15.68 6.16
C MET A 153 -0.91 16.29 7.45
N ARG A 154 -0.83 15.53 8.55
CA ARG A 154 -0.18 16.02 9.78
C ARG A 154 1.30 16.35 9.55
N ALA A 155 2.01 15.52 8.78
CA ALA A 155 3.39 15.78 8.41
C ALA A 155 3.51 17.00 7.49
N VAL A 156 2.62 17.13 6.49
CA VAL A 156 2.56 18.29 5.59
C VAL A 156 2.30 19.59 6.37
N LEU A 157 1.47 19.55 7.40
CA LEU A 157 1.14 20.68 8.27
C LEU A 157 2.18 20.94 9.38
N GLY A 158 3.26 20.15 9.44
CA GLY A 158 4.32 20.30 10.44
C GLY A 158 3.91 19.98 11.89
N GLN A 159 2.85 19.18 12.07
CA GLN A 159 2.42 18.75 13.40
C GLN A 159 3.48 17.81 14.01
N GLN A 160 3.72 18.00 15.32
CA GLN A 160 4.77 17.30 16.07
C GLN A 160 4.27 15.98 16.66
N GLY A 161 5.20 15.09 17.02
CA GLY A 161 4.94 13.77 17.60
C GLY A 161 5.60 12.66 16.80
N ASP A 162 5.52 11.43 17.31
CA ASP A 162 6.02 10.24 16.61
C ASP A 162 5.06 9.71 15.52
N GLY A 163 3.83 10.24 15.48
CA GLY A 163 2.80 9.86 14.51
C GLY A 163 2.09 8.54 14.82
N LEU A 164 2.33 7.97 16.01
CA LEU A 164 1.82 6.65 16.41
C LEU A 164 0.61 6.72 17.34
N VAL A 165 -0.17 5.66 17.36
CA VAL A 165 -1.27 5.46 18.31
C VAL A 165 -0.70 5.08 19.68
N GLU A 166 -1.08 5.80 20.74
CA GLU A 166 -0.69 5.48 22.12
C GLU A 166 -1.27 4.13 22.57
N GLY A 167 -0.48 3.34 23.29
CA GLY A 167 -0.92 2.04 23.80
C GLY A 167 -1.15 0.98 22.72
N PHE A 168 -0.64 1.18 21.51
CA PHE A 168 -0.72 0.21 20.42
C PHE A 168 -0.16 -1.16 20.85
N SER A 169 -0.91 -2.24 20.59
CA SER A 169 -0.52 -3.62 20.86
C SER A 169 -0.13 -4.32 19.56
N PRO A 170 1.18 -4.49 19.26
CA PRO A 170 1.63 -5.13 18.02
C PRO A 170 1.11 -6.56 17.84
N ASP A 171 1.04 -7.32 18.93
CA ASP A 171 0.64 -8.73 18.86
C ASP A 171 -0.86 -8.92 18.64
N ASP A 172 -1.70 -8.07 19.25
CA ASP A 172 -3.15 -8.09 19.00
C ASP A 172 -3.44 -7.66 17.56
N GLU A 173 -2.83 -6.56 17.10
CA GLU A 173 -3.10 -6.01 15.78
C GLU A 173 -2.53 -6.88 14.66
N TRP A 174 -1.37 -7.51 14.87
CA TRP A 174 -0.88 -8.50 13.92
C TRP A 174 -1.83 -9.71 13.82
N ARG A 175 -2.39 -10.20 14.94
CA ARG A 175 -3.42 -11.25 14.90
C ARG A 175 -4.69 -10.80 14.17
N SER A 176 -5.11 -9.55 14.31
CA SER A 176 -6.21 -8.96 13.55
C SER A 176 -5.91 -8.96 12.04
N VAL A 177 -4.68 -8.62 11.62
CA VAL A 177 -4.27 -8.68 10.21
C VAL A 177 -4.28 -10.12 9.69
N LEU A 178 -3.71 -11.05 10.45
CA LEU A 178 -3.67 -12.47 10.06
C LEU A 178 -5.08 -13.04 9.86
N SER A 179 -6.01 -12.72 10.75
CA SER A 179 -7.38 -13.24 10.68
C SER A 179 -8.26 -12.48 9.68
N GLY A 180 -8.23 -11.14 9.69
CA GLY A 180 -9.14 -10.30 8.91
C GLY A 180 -8.71 -10.07 7.47
N TYR A 181 -7.41 -9.85 7.23
CA TYR A 181 -6.90 -9.61 5.87
C TYR A 181 -6.43 -10.90 5.21
N ALA A 182 -5.51 -11.63 5.84
CA ALA A 182 -4.89 -12.80 5.24
C ALA A 182 -5.77 -14.07 5.32
N ASN A 183 -6.86 -14.04 6.09
CA ASN A 183 -7.73 -15.19 6.39
C ASN A 183 -6.94 -16.43 6.84
N CYS A 184 -5.95 -16.21 7.70
CA CYS A 184 -5.15 -17.26 8.30
C CYS A 184 -5.86 -17.85 9.54
N SER A 185 -7.08 -18.37 9.35
CA SER A 185 -7.81 -19.09 10.39
C SER A 185 -7.27 -20.52 10.55
N GLY A 186 -7.23 -21.00 11.80
CA GLY A 186 -7.16 -22.42 12.18
C GLY A 186 -6.10 -23.30 11.52
N GLN A 187 -4.83 -23.10 11.85
CA GLN A 187 -3.74 -24.08 11.59
C GLN A 187 -2.68 -23.94 12.67
#